data_AF-A0A0M0F530-F1
#
_entry.id   AF-A0A0M0F530-F1
#
_cell.length_a   1.000
_cell.length_b   1.000
_cell.length_c   1.000
_cell.angle_alpha   90.00
_cell.angle_beta   90.00
_cell.angle_gamma   90.00
#
_symmetry.space_group_name_H-M   'P 1'
#
loop_
_entity.id
_entity.type
_entity.pdbx_description
1 polymer ?
#
loop_
_entity_poly.entity_id
_entity_poly.type
_entity_poly.pdbx_seq_one_letter_code
_entity_poly.pdbx_strand_id
1 'polypeptide(L)'
;MSAADELDEFLVHTVTVVPLIGSGGMGDVHGPPVTGLPCFVDETTRMVRDRTGAQVVSSATVYARATAPAVPPGSLLTLPSGRTSVVLAESRRESGPLDLPDHVEWAVE
;
A
#
# COMPACT_ATOMS: atom_id res chain seq x y z
N MET A 1 -7.60 -21.32 11.51
CA MET A 1 -7.10 -20.00 11.13
C MET A 1 -6.42 -20.20 9.80
N SER A 2 -6.75 -19.42 8.78
CA SER A 2 -6.02 -19.46 7.51
C SER A 2 -4.69 -18.72 7.67
N ALA A 3 -3.66 -19.01 6.86
CA ALA A 3 -2.38 -18.31 6.92
C ALA A 3 -2.55 -16.78 6.76
N ALA A 4 -3.55 -16.33 6.01
CA ALA A 4 -3.88 -14.90 5.89
C ALA A 4 -4.45 -14.26 7.17
N ASP A 5 -5.01 -15.06 8.09
CA ASP A 5 -5.53 -14.59 9.38
C ASP A 5 -4.40 -14.41 10.43
N GLU A 6 -3.23 -15.00 10.20
CA GLU A 6 -2.10 -14.92 11.15
C GLU A 6 -1.51 -13.52 11.23
N LEU A 7 -1.64 -12.70 10.18
CA LEU A 7 -1.14 -11.32 10.20
C LEU A 7 -2.03 -10.36 10.99
N ASP A 8 -3.24 -10.76 11.37
CA ASP A 8 -4.27 -9.87 11.93
C ASP A 8 -3.82 -9.16 13.19
N GLU A 9 -3.07 -9.86 14.05
CA GLU A 9 -2.56 -9.30 15.30
C GLU A 9 -1.51 -8.19 15.07
N PHE A 10 -0.89 -8.13 13.89
CA PHE A 10 0.08 -7.11 13.52
C PHE A 10 -0.55 -5.90 12.82
N LEU A 11 -1.77 -6.03 12.26
CA LEU A 11 -2.45 -4.96 11.52
C LEU A 11 -3.14 -3.96 12.46
N VAL A 12 -2.35 -3.31 13.31
CA VAL A 12 -2.82 -2.44 14.40
C VAL A 12 -3.26 -1.04 13.95
N HIS A 13 -3.08 -0.70 12.67
CA HIS A 13 -3.42 0.60 12.10
C HIS A 13 -4.58 0.47 11.10
N THR A 14 -5.14 1.62 10.75
CA THR A 14 -6.05 1.73 9.60
C THR A 14 -5.67 2.89 8.72
N VAL A 15 -5.89 2.74 7.42
CA VAL A 15 -5.67 3.78 6.41
C VAL A 15 -6.92 4.00 5.57
N THR A 16 -6.97 5.15 4.89
CA THR A 16 -7.91 5.37 3.79
C THR A 16 -7.15 5.33 2.48
N VAL A 17 -7.64 4.52 1.54
CA VAL A 17 -7.06 4.38 0.21
C VAL A 17 -7.98 5.01 -0.81
N VAL A 18 -7.43 5.82 -1.72
CA VAL A 18 -8.11 6.33 -2.90
C VAL A 18 -7.37 5.78 -4.14
N PRO A 19 -7.88 4.69 -4.76
CA PRO A 19 -7.16 3.99 -5.80
C PRO A 19 -7.09 4.83 -7.08
N LEU A 20 -5.94 4.81 -7.75
CA LEU A 20 -5.81 5.33 -9.10
C LEU A 20 -6.47 4.34 -10.08
N ILE A 21 -7.48 4.80 -10.82
CA ILE A 21 -8.23 3.98 -11.79
C ILE A 21 -7.93 4.35 -13.25
N GLY A 22 -7.23 5.46 -13.48
CA GLY A 22 -6.77 5.85 -14.81
C GLY A 22 -5.78 7.01 -14.74
N SER A 23 -4.89 7.09 -15.72
CA SER A 23 -3.93 8.19 -15.88
C SER A 23 -3.82 8.52 -17.37
N GLY A 24 -3.83 9.81 -17.72
CA GLY A 24 -3.76 10.25 -19.11
C GLY A 24 -3.48 11.74 -19.26
N GLY A 25 -3.63 12.27 -20.48
CA GLY A 25 -3.30 13.67 -20.79
C GLY A 25 -4.09 14.73 -20.01
N MET A 26 -5.21 14.34 -19.39
CA MET A 26 -6.04 15.20 -18.54
C MET A 26 -5.75 15.02 -17.03
N GLY A 27 -4.71 14.27 -16.68
CA GLY A 27 -4.33 13.95 -15.31
C GLY A 27 -4.84 12.59 -14.83
N ASP A 28 -4.71 12.39 -13.52
CA ASP A 28 -5.04 11.16 -12.83
C ASP A 28 -6.53 11.13 -12.44
N VAL A 29 -7.15 9.97 -12.60
CA VAL A 29 -8.54 9.69 -12.22
C VAL A 29 -8.54 8.71 -11.08
N HIS A 30 -9.20 9.08 -9.99
CA HIS A 30 -9.27 8.29 -8.78
C HIS A 30 -10.65 7.67 -8.58
N GLY A 31 -10.67 6.45 -8.05
CA GLY A 31 -11.86 5.73 -7.68
C GLY A 31 -12.43 6.14 -6.32
N PRO A 32 -13.51 5.49 -5.87
CA PRO A 32 -14.09 5.75 -4.56
C PRO A 32 -13.12 5.39 -3.43
N PRO A 33 -13.13 6.12 -2.30
CA PRO A 33 -12.28 5.84 -1.15
C PRO A 33 -12.66 4.52 -0.46
N VAL A 34 -11.66 3.75 -0.06
CA VAL A 34 -11.77 2.60 0.84
C VAL A 34 -11.24 3.01 2.20
N THR A 35 -12.14 3.26 3.15
CA THR A 35 -11.81 3.74 4.49
C THR A 35 -11.63 2.60 5.48
N GLY A 36 -10.75 2.78 6.46
CA GLY A 36 -10.60 1.84 7.58
C GLY A 36 -9.91 0.53 7.19
N LEU A 37 -9.09 0.55 6.14
CA LEU A 37 -8.37 -0.63 5.68
C LEU A 37 -7.34 -1.05 6.74
N PRO A 38 -7.41 -2.27 7.32
CA PRO A 38 -6.45 -2.73 8.31
C PRO A 38 -5.05 -2.87 7.71
N CYS A 39 -4.05 -2.34 8.40
CA CYS A 39 -2.67 -2.38 7.95
C CYS A 39 -1.69 -2.26 9.11
N PHE A 40 -0.42 -2.47 8.82
CA PHE A 40 0.70 -2.01 9.63
C PHE A 40 1.43 -0.90 8.90
N VAL A 41 1.83 0.17 9.59
CA VAL A 41 2.54 1.31 9.00
C VAL A 41 3.91 1.39 9.64
N ASP A 42 4.95 1.32 8.81
CA ASP A 42 6.35 1.53 9.20
C ASP A 42 6.81 2.89 8.64
N GLU A 43 7.04 3.87 9.51
CA GLU A 43 7.51 5.22 9.16
C GLU A 43 9.05 5.29 9.03
N THR A 44 9.64 4.29 8.39
CA THR A 44 11.06 4.27 8.04
C THR A 44 11.31 4.87 6.66
N THR A 45 12.19 5.88 6.60
CA THR A 45 12.59 6.52 5.34
C THR A 45 13.58 5.65 4.55
N ARG A 46 13.33 5.42 3.26
CA ARG A 46 14.22 4.65 2.37
C ARG A 46 14.12 5.06 0.90
N MET A 47 15.13 4.71 0.11
CA MET A 47 15.07 4.85 -1.36
C MET A 47 14.25 3.72 -1.97
N VAL A 48 13.33 4.05 -2.87
CA VAL A 48 12.54 3.12 -3.68
C VAL A 48 12.59 3.51 -5.15
N ARG A 49 12.16 2.61 -6.05
CA ARG A 49 11.93 2.96 -7.46
C ARG A 49 10.45 3.20 -7.68
N ASP A 50 10.11 4.32 -8.29
CA ASP A 50 8.73 4.63 -8.66
C ASP A 50 8.28 3.94 -9.95
N ARG A 51 7.04 4.19 -10.37
CA ARG A 51 6.47 3.65 -11.61
C ARG A 51 7.20 4.05 -12.90
N THR A 52 7.98 5.12 -12.88
CA THR A 52 8.80 5.57 -14.01
C THR A 52 10.20 4.93 -14.01
N GLY A 53 10.54 4.21 -12.94
CA GLY A 53 11.86 3.62 -12.69
C GLY A 53 12.84 4.59 -12.01
N ALA A 54 12.43 5.81 -11.69
CA ALA A 54 13.25 6.79 -11.01
C ALA A 54 13.44 6.40 -9.54
N GLN A 55 14.64 6.67 -9.00
CA GLN A 55 14.88 6.51 -7.56
C GLN A 55 14.32 7.71 -6.80
N VAL A 56 13.42 7.43 -5.87
CA VAL A 56 12.72 8.43 -5.05
C VAL A 56 12.79 8.05 -3.58
N VAL A 57 12.60 9.02 -2.69
CA VAL A 57 12.52 8.79 -1.25
C VAL A 57 11.09 8.40 -0.89
N SER A 58 10.95 7.32 -0.15
CA SER A 58 9.71 6.93 0.53
C SER A 58 9.85 7.24 2.01
N SER A 59 8.88 7.93 2.61
CA SER A 59 8.87 8.22 4.06
C SER A 59 8.21 7.14 4.91
N ALA A 60 7.41 6.25 4.32
CA ALA A 60 6.79 5.13 5.03
C ALA A 60 6.46 3.94 4.11
N THR A 61 6.34 2.75 4.69
CA THR A 61 5.80 1.54 4.04
C THR A 61 4.54 1.06 4.76
N VAL A 62 3.48 0.81 3.99
CA VAL A 62 2.22 0.26 4.50
C VAL A 62 2.12 -1.21 4.12
N TYR A 63 1.90 -2.07 5.10
CA TYR A 63 1.71 -3.51 4.96
C TYR A 63 0.24 -3.84 5.16
N ALA A 64 -0.37 -4.52 4.19
CA ALA A 64 -1.77 -4.94 4.27
C ALA A 64 -1.92 -6.39 3.80
N ARG A 65 -3.11 -6.96 4.04
CA ARG A 65 -3.44 -8.32 3.57
C ARG A 65 -3.27 -8.46 2.06
N ALA A 66 -2.91 -9.65 1.59
CA ALA A 66 -2.91 -9.95 0.16
C ALA A 66 -4.26 -9.72 -0.54
N THR A 67 -5.36 -9.82 0.22
CA THR A 67 -6.75 -9.59 -0.21
C THR A 67 -7.15 -8.12 -0.26
N ALA A 68 -6.27 -7.20 0.15
CA ALA A 68 -6.52 -5.77 0.04
C ALA A 68 -6.77 -5.35 -1.42
N PRO A 69 -7.54 -4.26 -1.66
CA PRO A 69 -7.81 -3.80 -3.01
C PRO A 69 -6.51 -3.46 -3.76
N ALA A 70 -6.58 -3.43 -5.09
CA ALA A 70 -5.46 -2.95 -5.90
C ALA A 70 -5.20 -1.46 -5.60
N VAL A 71 -3.95 -1.12 -5.30
CA VAL A 71 -3.52 0.25 -5.00
C VAL A 71 -2.28 0.55 -5.82
N PRO A 72 -2.43 0.73 -7.15
CA PRO A 72 -1.29 0.91 -8.04
C PRO A 72 -0.57 2.23 -7.75
N PRO A 73 0.72 2.36 -8.15
CA PRO A 73 1.46 3.62 -8.03
C PRO A 73 0.73 4.83 -8.60
N GLY A 74 0.69 5.92 -7.83
CA GLY A 74 -0.11 7.11 -8.06
C GLY A 74 -1.44 7.14 -7.30
N SER A 75 -1.85 6.03 -6.67
CA SER A 75 -2.95 6.03 -5.70
C SER A 75 -2.62 6.90 -4.49
N LEU A 76 -3.64 7.38 -3.76
CA LEU A 76 -3.45 8.18 -2.56
C LEU A 76 -3.75 7.33 -1.31
N LEU A 77 -2.93 7.49 -0.28
CA LEU A 77 -3.11 6.88 1.03
C LEU A 77 -3.12 7.94 2.13
N THR A 78 -4.19 8.00 2.90
CA THR A 78 -4.23 8.75 4.15
C THR A 78 -3.76 7.83 5.29
N LEU A 79 -2.60 8.16 5.86
CA LEU A 79 -1.91 7.45 6.94
C LEU A 79 -2.59 7.70 8.30
N PRO A 80 -2.28 6.91 9.35
CA PRO A 80 -2.82 7.11 10.70
C PRO A 80 -2.54 8.50 11.29
N SER A 81 -1.45 9.16 10.85
CA SER A 81 -1.12 10.54 11.20
C SER A 81 -2.07 11.58 10.59
N GLY A 82 -2.98 11.17 9.69
CA GLY A 82 -3.87 12.05 8.93
C GLY A 82 -3.24 12.64 7.66
N ARG A 83 -1.93 12.46 7.47
CA ARG A 83 -1.23 12.87 6.24
C ARG A 83 -1.67 11.99 5.06
N THR A 84 -1.95 12.61 3.92
CA THR A 84 -2.16 11.90 2.67
C THR A 84 -0.88 11.91 1.84
N SER A 85 -0.39 10.73 1.48
CA SER A 85 0.80 10.50 0.66
C SER A 85 0.45 9.75 -0.62
N VAL A 86 1.29 9.87 -1.65
CA VAL A 86 1.15 9.13 -2.91
C VAL A 86 1.85 7.77 -2.79
N VAL A 87 1.24 6.72 -3.35
CA VAL A 87 1.88 5.41 -3.51
C VAL A 87 2.93 5.50 -4.61
N LEU A 88 4.17 5.24 -4.26
CA LEU A 88 5.31 5.26 -5.17
C LEU A 88 5.52 3.89 -5.83
N ALA A 89 5.32 2.82 -5.06
CA ALA A 89 5.50 1.44 -5.51
C ALA A 89 4.55 0.49 -4.76
N GLU A 90 4.07 -0.52 -5.48
CA GLU A 90 3.35 -1.69 -4.92
C GLU A 90 4.27 -2.91 -5.03
N SER A 91 4.31 -3.74 -3.98
CA SER A 91 4.95 -5.06 -4.02
C SER A 91 4.03 -6.10 -3.41
N ARG A 92 3.74 -7.16 -4.17
CA ARG A 92 3.03 -8.33 -3.66
C ARG A 92 4.05 -9.35 -3.18
N ARG A 93 3.93 -9.76 -1.92
CA ARG A 93 4.76 -10.79 -1.30
C ARG A 93 3.93 -12.06 -1.22
N GLU A 94 4.31 -13.02 -2.05
CA GLU A 94 3.67 -14.33 -2.13
C GLU A 94 4.66 -15.36 -1.62
N SER A 95 4.22 -16.20 -0.70
CA SER A 95 4.98 -17.29 -0.10
C SER A 95 5.11 -18.50 -1.02
N GLY A 96 4.23 -18.62 -2.01
CA GLY A 96 4.18 -19.73 -2.95
C GLY A 96 4.02 -21.08 -2.24
N PRO A 97 4.94 -22.04 -2.41
CA PRO A 97 4.82 -23.38 -1.83
C PRO A 97 5.13 -23.43 -0.32
N LEU A 98 5.53 -22.32 0.30
CA LEU A 98 5.87 -22.28 1.72
C LEU A 98 4.65 -22.22 2.64
N ASP A 99 3.47 -21.92 2.08
CA ASP A 99 2.20 -21.76 2.84
C ASP A 99 2.37 -20.80 4.02
N LEU A 100 3.04 -19.68 3.77
CA LEU A 100 3.24 -18.60 4.73
C LEU A 100 2.28 -17.45 4.43
N PRO A 101 2.04 -16.55 5.41
CA PRO A 101 1.14 -15.43 5.17
C PRO A 101 1.62 -14.52 4.04
N ASP A 102 0.74 -14.32 3.05
CA ASP A 102 0.96 -13.40 1.93
C ASP A 102 0.50 -11.98 2.31
N HIS A 103 1.19 -10.98 1.78
CA HIS A 103 0.87 -9.58 2.04
C HIS A 103 1.21 -8.67 0.87
N VAL A 104 0.70 -7.45 0.93
CA VAL A 104 1.07 -6.36 0.02
C VAL A 104 1.80 -5.27 0.78
N GLU A 105 2.76 -4.65 0.09
CA GLU A 105 3.52 -3.49 0.55
C GLU A 105 3.26 -2.31 -0.37
N TRP A 106 2.94 -1.16 0.22
CA TRP A 106 2.89 0.12 -0.48
C TRP A 106 3.93 1.06 0.09
N ALA A 107 4.94 1.38 -0.71
CA ALA A 107 5.87 2.45 -0.39
C ALA A 107 5.19 3.78 -0.72
N VAL A 108 5.16 4.71 0.24
CA VAL A 108 4.54 6.03 0.07
C VAL A 108 5.55 7.14 0.21
N GLU A 109 5.27 8.29 -0.41
CA GLU A 109 6.04 9.52 -0.30
C GLU A 109 6.17 10.00 1.14
#